data_AF-A0A2V6TEI3-F1
#
_entry.id   AF-A0A2V6TEI3-F1
#
_cell.length_a   1.000
_cell.length_b   1.000
_cell.length_c   1.000
_cell.angle_alpha   90.00
_cell.angle_beta   90.00
_cell.angle_gamma   90.00
#
_symmetry.space_group_name_H-M   'P 1'
#
loop_
_entity.id
_entity.type
_entity.pdbx_description
1 polymer ?
#
loop_
_entity_poly.entity_id
_entity_poly.type
_entity_poly.pdbx_seq_one_letter_code
_entity_poly.pdbx_strand_id
1 'polypeptide(L)'
;MTSMQGLDCVNELREQGKMMWIEPARGWKVEPEVILTALASAGFAEYKREVARSRRDRAATGGVWEGLNPDTGSVASAIWVNRRDPSGPVVFIDIDGELLRDA
;
A
#
# COMPACT_ATOMS: atom_id res chain seq x y z
N MET A 1 3.07 2.97 20.40
CA MET A 1 2.51 4.29 20.01
C MET A 1 2.32 4.21 18.51
N THR A 2 1.08 4.14 18.05
CA THR A 2 0.74 4.05 16.63
C THR A 2 1.37 5.23 15.88
N SER A 3 2.13 4.98 14.82
CA SER A 3 2.68 6.05 13.99
C SER A 3 1.53 6.76 13.27
N MET A 4 1.11 7.89 13.84
CA MET A 4 -0.05 8.67 13.40
C MET A 4 0.10 9.15 11.95
N GLN A 5 1.34 9.45 11.51
CA GLN A 5 1.64 10.04 10.20
C GLN A 5 1.32 9.13 9.01
N GLY A 6 1.56 7.81 9.13
CA GLY A 6 1.27 6.90 8.02
C GLY A 6 -0.22 6.58 7.87
N LEU A 7 -0.97 6.62 8.98
CA LEU A 7 -2.43 6.51 8.95
C LEU A 7 -3.07 7.76 8.31
N ASP A 8 -2.53 8.94 8.61
CA ASP A 8 -3.02 10.22 8.09
C ASP A 8 -2.95 10.28 6.55
N CYS A 9 -1.82 9.86 5.94
CA CYS A 9 -1.68 9.91 4.48
C CYS A 9 -2.65 8.97 3.74
N VAL A 10 -2.95 7.81 4.32
CA VAL A 10 -3.92 6.84 3.78
C VAL A 10 -5.34 7.38 3.95
N ASN A 11 -5.65 8.00 5.09
CA ASN A 11 -6.93 8.68 5.32
C ASN A 11 -7.18 9.81 4.32
N GLU A 12 -6.17 10.62 3.99
CA GLU A 12 -6.29 11.67 2.96
C GLU A 12 -6.65 11.09 1.59
N LEU A 13 -6.05 9.96 1.20
CA LEU A 13 -6.39 9.30 -0.05
C LEU A 13 -7.83 8.78 -0.05
N ARG A 14 -8.33 8.30 1.09
CA ARG A 14 -9.73 7.89 1.25
C ARG A 14 -10.67 9.09 1.10
N GLU A 15 -10.39 10.17 1.81
CA GLU A 15 -11.20 11.40 1.78
C GLU A 15 -11.25 12.04 0.38
N GLN A 16 -10.18 11.91 -0.39
CA GLN A 16 -10.11 12.34 -1.78
C GLN A 16 -10.78 11.36 -2.77
N GLY A 17 -11.30 10.23 -2.30
CA GLY A 17 -11.93 9.20 -3.13
C GLY A 17 -10.96 8.43 -4.04
N LYS A 18 -9.65 8.50 -3.75
CA LYS A 18 -8.58 7.85 -4.54
C LYS A 18 -8.37 6.39 -4.18
N MET A 19 -8.88 5.96 -3.03
CA MET A 19 -8.88 4.57 -2.60
C MET A 19 -10.25 4.17 -2.04
N MET A 20 -10.62 2.90 -2.27
CA MET A 20 -11.89 2.36 -1.84
C MET A 20 -11.67 1.04 -1.12
N TRP A 21 -12.29 0.85 0.03
CA TRP A 21 -12.26 -0.42 0.73
C TRP A 21 -13.10 -1.47 0.00
N ILE A 22 -12.53 -2.66 -0.21
CA ILE A 22 -13.23 -3.78 -0.83
C ILE A 22 -13.42 -4.88 0.21
N GLU A 23 -14.62 -4.98 0.78
CA GLU A 23 -14.91 -5.93 1.86
C GLU A 23 -14.61 -7.40 1.49
N PRO A 24 -15.00 -7.92 0.31
CA PRO A 24 -14.66 -9.31 -0.06
C PRO A 24 -13.14 -9.55 -0.16
N ALA A 25 -12.37 -8.50 -0.43
CA ALA A 25 -10.91 -8.56 -0.54
C ALA A 25 -10.21 -8.34 0.81
N ARG A 26 -10.88 -7.66 1.74
CA ARG A 26 -10.29 -7.05 2.94
C ARG A 26 -9.04 -6.22 2.61
N GLY A 27 -9.15 -5.38 1.59
CA GLY A 27 -8.05 -4.54 1.12
C GLY A 27 -8.53 -3.35 0.32
N TRP A 28 -7.59 -2.48 -0.02
CA TRP A 28 -7.84 -1.22 -0.71
C TRP A 28 -7.76 -1.39 -2.22
N LYS A 29 -8.81 -1.03 -2.94
CA LYS A 29 -8.76 -0.85 -4.39
C LYS A 29 -8.13 0.51 -4.70
N VAL A 30 -6.90 0.47 -5.19
CA VAL A 30 -6.07 1.63 -5.49
C VAL A 30 -4.85 1.19 -6.29
N GLU A 31 -4.36 2.05 -7.20
CA GLU A 31 -3.10 1.78 -7.90
C GLU A 31 -1.92 1.79 -6.91
N PRO A 32 -1.01 0.78 -6.94
CA PRO A 32 0.07 0.67 -5.95
C PRO A 32 0.91 1.95 -5.84
N GLU A 33 1.26 2.57 -6.96
CA GLU A 33 2.11 3.78 -6.97
C GLU A 33 1.46 4.97 -6.24
N VAL A 34 0.13 5.05 -6.17
CA VAL A 34 -0.56 6.11 -5.43
C VAL A 34 -0.29 5.96 -3.93
N ILE A 35 -0.35 4.72 -3.41
CA ILE A 35 -0.02 4.42 -2.01
C ILE A 35 1.47 4.63 -1.75
N LEU A 36 2.34 4.10 -2.61
CA LEU A 36 3.79 4.23 -2.42
C LEU A 36 4.24 5.69 -2.41
N THR A 37 3.66 6.53 -3.28
CA THR A 37 3.93 7.97 -3.32
C THR A 37 3.44 8.68 -2.04
N ALA A 38 2.26 8.30 -1.53
CA ALA A 38 1.73 8.84 -0.28
C ALA A 38 2.61 8.45 0.93
N LEU A 39 3.02 7.18 1.01
CA LEU A 39 3.93 6.71 2.06
C LEU A 39 5.29 7.40 1.99
N ALA A 40 5.85 7.59 0.80
CA ALA A 40 7.08 8.36 0.62
C ALA A 40 6.92 9.82 1.08
N SER A 41 5.79 10.45 0.75
CA SER A 41 5.46 11.82 1.19
C SER A 41 5.28 11.91 2.71
N ALA A 42 4.86 10.82 3.35
CA ALA A 42 4.75 10.68 4.81
C ALA A 42 6.08 10.34 5.51
N GLY A 43 7.20 10.35 4.79
CA GLY A 43 8.54 10.16 5.34
C GLY A 43 9.05 8.71 5.36
N PHE A 44 8.31 7.75 4.79
CA PHE A 44 8.81 6.38 4.66
C PHE A 44 9.74 6.27 3.44
N ALA A 45 11.03 6.09 3.69
CA ALA A 45 12.00 5.83 2.64
C ALA A 45 11.89 4.37 2.17
N GLU A 46 11.86 4.14 0.84
CA GLU A 46 11.85 2.79 0.27
C GLU A 46 13.08 2.01 0.72
N TYR A 47 12.86 0.91 1.43
CA TYR A 47 13.90 -0.01 1.86
C TYR A 47 13.97 -1.22 0.93
N LYS A 48 12.83 -1.70 0.46
CA LYS A 48 12.73 -2.85 -0.45
C LYS A 48 11.52 -2.71 -1.35
N ARG A 49 11.70 -3.17 -2.60
CA ARG A 49 10.60 -3.30 -3.56
C ARG A 49 10.82 -4.51 -4.45
N GLU A 50 9.82 -5.38 -4.50
CA GLU A 50 9.83 -6.59 -5.32
C GLU A 50 8.56 -6.70 -6.14
N VAL A 51 8.69 -6.98 -7.44
CA VAL A 51 7.56 -7.08 -8.37
C VAL A 51 7.38 -8.52 -8.82
N ALA A 52 6.24 -9.11 -8.51
CA ALA A 52 5.91 -10.47 -8.89
C ALA A 52 5.45 -10.53 -10.35
N ARG A 53 6.11 -11.38 -11.15
CA ARG A 53 5.77 -11.66 -12.55
C ARG A 53 5.87 -13.15 -12.82
N SER A 54 4.92 -13.68 -13.60
CA SER A 54 4.98 -15.09 -14.03
C SER A 54 6.10 -15.33 -15.07
N ARG A 55 6.35 -14.35 -15.94
CA ARG A 55 7.44 -14.29 -16.92
C ARG A 55 7.82 -12.84 -17.20
N ARG A 56 9.04 -12.60 -17.71
CA ARG A 56 9.56 -11.24 -17.98
C ARG A 56 8.75 -10.45 -19.00
N ASP A 57 8.15 -11.14 -19.98
CA ASP A 57 7.31 -10.57 -21.04
C ASP A 57 5.85 -10.33 -20.61
N ARG A 58 5.46 -10.75 -19.40
CA ARG A 58 4.09 -10.62 -18.91
C ARG A 58 3.94 -9.48 -17.92
N ALA A 59 2.73 -8.93 -17.86
CA ALA A 59 2.34 -7.96 -16.85
C ALA A 59 2.61 -8.51 -15.43
N ALA A 60 2.92 -7.59 -14.51
CA ALA A 60 3.07 -7.92 -13.10
C ALA A 60 1.76 -8.50 -12.55
N THR A 61 1.88 -9.53 -11.73
CA THR A 61 0.75 -10.13 -11.01
C THR A 61 0.57 -9.51 -9.62
N GLY A 62 1.54 -8.71 -9.18
CA GLY A 62 1.54 -8.06 -7.88
C GLY A 62 2.94 -7.63 -7.48
N GLY A 63 3.12 -7.39 -6.19
CA GLY A 63 4.43 -7.11 -5.61
C GLY A 63 4.32 -6.76 -4.13
N VAL A 64 5.49 -6.49 -3.56
CA VAL A 64 5.64 -6.04 -2.18
C VAL A 64 6.60 -4.87 -2.14
N TRP A 65 6.34 -3.96 -1.22
CA TRP A 65 7.17 -2.82 -0.90
C TRP A 65 7.26 -2.72 0.62
N GLU A 66 8.45 -2.37 1.11
CA GLU A 66 8.70 -2.08 2.52
C GLU A 66 9.46 -0.75 2.60
N GLY A 67 9.04 0.12 3.52
CA GLY A 67 9.69 1.40 3.78
C GLY A 67 9.89 1.68 5.26
N LEU A 68 10.95 2.41 5.56
CA LEU A 68 11.35 2.79 6.92
C LEU A 68 11.25 4.30 7.06
N ASN A 69 10.56 4.77 8.10
CA ASN A 69 10.65 6.17 8.52
C ASN A 69 11.84 6.31 9.49
N PRO A 70 12.95 6.96 9.11
CA PRO A 70 14.14 7.04 9.94
C PRO A 70 13.97 7.93 11.17
N ASP A 71 13.00 8.86 11.15
CA ASP A 71 12.74 9.79 12.24
C ASP A 71 11.97 9.13 13.38
N THR A 72 11.06 8.19 13.05
CA THR A 72 10.24 7.48 14.04
C THR A 72 10.68 6.04 14.29
N GLY A 73 11.45 5.45 13.38
CA GLY A 73 11.78 4.02 13.35
C GLY A 73 10.64 3.12 12.87
N SER A 74 9.53 3.70 12.39
CA SER A 74 8.35 2.94 11.94
C SER A 74 8.58 2.26 10.60
N VAL A 75 7.94 1.10 10.41
CA VAL A 75 7.98 0.34 9.16
C VAL A 75 6.59 0.31 8.52
N ALA A 76 6.52 0.67 7.24
CA ALA A 76 5.34 0.50 6.43
C ALA A 76 5.57 -0.63 5.41
N SER A 77 4.61 -1.53 5.28
CA SER A 77 4.60 -2.58 4.27
C SER A 77 3.39 -2.45 3.37
N ALA A 78 3.57 -2.58 2.07
CA ALA A 78 2.50 -2.60 1.09
C ALA A 78 2.63 -3.85 0.21
N ILE A 79 1.58 -4.66 0.15
CA ILE A 79 1.47 -5.81 -0.75
C ILE A 79 0.34 -5.53 -1.72
N TRP A 80 0.59 -5.67 -3.01
CA TRP A 80 -0.47 -5.53 -4.01
C TRP A 80 -0.62 -6.77 -4.87
N VAL A 81 -1.87 -7.01 -5.28
CA VAL A 81 -2.24 -8.10 -6.18
C VAL A 81 -2.99 -7.49 -7.36
N ASN A 82 -2.43 -7.68 -8.56
CA ASN A 82 -3.09 -7.29 -9.79
C ASN A 82 -4.10 -8.38 -10.15
N ARG A 83 -5.37 -8.07 -9.91
CA ARG A 83 -6.47 -8.97 -10.25
C ARG A 83 -6.63 -9.07 -11.76
N ARG A 84 -7.10 -10.23 -12.21
CA ARG A 84 -7.44 -10.44 -13.63
C ARG A 84 -8.79 -9.84 -13.99
N ASP A 85 -9.60 -9.50 -12.99
CA ASP A 85 -10.88 -8.85 -13.18
C ASP A 85 -10.69 -7.33 -13.40
N PRO A 86 -11.65 -6.64 -14.03
CA PRO A 86 -11.53 -5.21 -14.35
C PRO A 86 -11.66 -4.30 -13.13
N SER A 87 -11.81 -4.83 -11.91
CA SER A 87 -11.89 -4.01 -10.70
C SER A 87 -10.54 -3.39 -10.30
N GLY A 88 -9.44 -3.80 -10.93
CA GLY A 88 -8.11 -3.20 -10.70
C GLY A 88 -7.32 -3.88 -9.58
N PRO A 89 -6.15 -3.34 -9.23
CA PRO A 89 -5.32 -3.89 -8.16
C PRO A 89 -5.97 -3.72 -6.80
N VAL A 90 -5.65 -4.66 -5.90
CA VAL A 90 -5.93 -4.53 -4.47
C VAL A 90 -4.62 -4.46 -3.70
N VAL A 91 -4.53 -3.51 -2.78
CA VAL A 91 -3.37 -3.23 -1.94
C VAL A 91 -3.74 -3.49 -0.47
N PHE A 92 -2.83 -4.16 0.23
CA PHE A 92 -2.85 -4.39 1.66
C PHE A 92 -1.72 -3.59 2.26
N ILE A 93 -2.02 -2.79 3.27
CA ILE A 93 -1.07 -1.86 3.88
C ILE A 93 -0.99 -2.18 5.36
N ASP A 94 0.22 -2.28 5.87
CA ASP A 94 0.54 -2.52 7.26
C ASP A 94 1.52 -1.44 7.73
N ILE A 95 1.32 -0.92 8.94
CA ILE A 95 2.26 -0.01 9.59
C ILE A 95 2.54 -0.55 10.99
N ASP A 96 3.81 -0.81 11.27
CA ASP A 96 4.28 -1.37 12.54
C ASP A 96 3.55 -2.67 12.95
N GLY A 97 3.15 -3.51 11.99
CA GLY A 97 2.45 -4.77 12.22
C GLY A 97 0.93 -4.65 12.36
N GLU A 98 0.39 -3.43 12.22
CA GLU A 98 -1.05 -3.18 12.21
C GLU A 98 -1.59 -2.97 10.79
N LEU A 99 -2.44 -3.92 10.35
CA LEU A 99 -3.08 -3.86 9.04
C LEU A 99 -4.09 -2.71 8.98
N LEU A 100 -3.94 -1.82 8.00
CA LEU A 100 -4.87 -0.72 7.74
C LEU A 100 -6.16 -1.23 7.11
N ARG A 101 -7.28 -0.99 7.79
CA ARG A 101 -8.64 -1.35 7.38
C ARG A 101 -9.54 -0.12 7.34
N ASP A 102 -10.66 -0.22 6.65
CA ASP A 102 -11.72 0.78 6.81
C ASP A 102 -12.36 0.58 8.20
N ALA A 103 -12.37 1.66 8.98
CA ALA A 103 -12.85 1.71 10.36
C ALA A 103 -14.30 2.17 10.44
#